data_AF-A0AAW2IUI3-F1
#
_entry.id   AF-A0AAW2IUI3-F1
#
_cell.length_a   1.000
_cell.length_b   1.000
_cell.length_c   1.000
_cell.angle_alpha   90.00
_cell.angle_beta   90.00
_cell.angle_gamma   90.00
#
_symmetry.space_group_name_H-M   'P 1'
#
loop_
_entity.id
_entity.type
_entity.pdbx_description
1 polymer ?
#
loop_
_entity_poly.entity_id
_entity_poly.type
_entity_poly.pdbx_seq_one_letter_code
_entity_poly.pdbx_strand_id
1 'polypeptide(L)'
;MAKLLLVLFALCVVPSIVTARFSNDPLLLTGCVYCDTCRCGYETSATKYLAVLVKSPDPECSVPNAGRDRARVILTRNNGMNSNARFANALGFLKNTPLASCPQVLQQYQEAED
;
A
#
# COMPACT_ATOMS: atom_id res chain seq x y z
N MET A 1 -4.86 50.12 24.64
CA MET A 1 -3.95 48.98 24.88
C MET A 1 -4.66 47.63 24.80
N ALA A 2 -5.70 47.37 25.61
CA ALA A 2 -6.41 46.07 25.60
C ALA A 2 -7.07 45.71 24.25
N LYS A 3 -7.68 46.67 23.55
CA LYS A 3 -8.26 46.43 22.21
C LYS A 3 -7.22 46.04 21.16
N LEU A 4 -6.03 46.63 21.22
CA LEU A 4 -4.93 46.31 20.30
C LEU A 4 -4.36 44.92 20.58
N LEU A 5 -4.21 44.56 21.87
CA LEU A 5 -3.80 43.22 22.30
C LEU A 5 -4.82 42.14 21.91
N LEU A 6 -6.12 42.42 22.03
CA LEU A 6 -7.19 41.52 21.57
C LEU A 6 -7.17 41.30 20.06
N VAL A 7 -6.92 42.36 19.28
CA VAL A 7 -6.81 42.25 17.82
C VAL A 7 -5.58 41.42 17.44
N LEU A 8 -4.42 41.64 18.08
CA LEU A 8 -3.21 40.84 17.85
C LEU A 8 -3.41 39.36 18.22
N PHE A 9 -4.06 39.08 19.36
CA PHE A 9 -4.36 37.71 19.76
C PHE A 9 -5.32 37.04 18.77
N ALA A 10 -6.35 37.75 18.31
CA ALA A 10 -7.26 37.25 17.28
C ALA A 10 -6.55 36.99 15.94
N LEU A 11 -5.66 37.89 15.51
CA LEU A 11 -4.96 37.78 14.23
C LEU A 11 -3.92 36.66 14.23
N CYS A 12 -3.26 36.42 15.36
CA CYS A 12 -2.15 35.45 15.43
C CYS A 12 -2.59 34.07 15.93
N VAL A 13 -3.57 33.98 16.84
CA VAL A 13 -3.93 32.71 17.51
C VAL A 13 -5.09 32.00 16.82
N VAL A 14 -6.06 32.74 16.30
CA VAL A 14 -7.24 32.14 15.63
C VAL A 14 -6.85 31.38 14.35
N PRO A 15 -5.97 31.89 13.46
CA PRO A 15 -5.54 31.13 12.28
C PRO A 15 -4.80 29.84 12.64
N SER A 16 -4.00 29.84 13.71
CA SER A 16 -3.27 28.66 14.18
C SER A 16 -4.17 27.55 14.70
N ILE A 17 -5.35 27.91 15.24
CA ILE A 17 -6.35 26.93 15.69
C ILE A 17 -7.13 26.36 14.49
N VAL A 18 -7.45 27.19 13.50
CA VAL A 18 -8.16 26.74 12.28
C VAL A 18 -7.28 25.81 11.43
N THR A 19 -5.95 25.96 11.47
CA THR A 19 -5.01 25.04 10.82
C THR A 19 -4.71 23.78 11.62
N ALA A 20 -5.10 23.71 12.90
CA ALA A 20 -5.04 22.48 13.68
C ALA A 20 -6.07 21.50 13.10
N ARG A 21 -5.63 20.71 12.12
CA ARG A 21 -6.44 19.69 11.49
C ARG A 21 -6.73 18.59 12.52
N PHE A 22 -7.85 18.72 13.25
CA PHE A 22 -8.62 17.55 13.64
C PHE A 22 -9.17 16.94 12.34
N SER A 23 -8.31 16.21 11.63
CA SER A 23 -8.66 15.57 10.36
C SER A 23 -9.55 14.38 10.70
N ASN A 24 -10.86 14.64 10.74
CA ASN A 24 -11.92 13.63 10.78
C ASN A 24 -11.94 12.77 9.50
N ASP A 25 -11.10 13.09 8.52
CA ASP A 25 -10.96 12.26 7.34
C ASP A 25 -10.38 10.89 7.72
N PRO A 26 -10.89 9.79 7.17
CA PRO A 26 -10.28 8.48 7.37
C PRO A 26 -8.93 8.40 6.67
N LEU A 27 -8.00 7.63 7.22
CA LEU A 27 -6.83 7.15 6.46
C LEU A 27 -7.32 6.11 5.47
N LEU A 28 -6.97 6.28 4.19
CA LEU A 28 -7.33 5.35 3.12
C LEU A 28 -6.18 4.38 2.89
N LEU A 29 -6.43 3.09 3.11
CA LEU A 29 -5.46 2.04 2.83
C LEU A 29 -5.67 1.50 1.42
N THR A 30 -4.64 1.61 0.58
CA THR A 30 -4.62 1.08 -0.79
C THR A 30 -3.58 -0.03 -0.89
N GLY A 31 -3.90 -1.11 -1.59
CA GLY A 31 -2.97 -2.21 -1.84
C GLY A 31 -3.45 -3.11 -2.95
N CYS A 32 -2.56 -3.96 -3.45
CA CYS A 32 -2.85 -4.92 -4.50
C CYS A 32 -2.71 -6.35 -3.97
N VAL A 33 -3.53 -7.24 -4.53
CA VAL A 33 -3.37 -8.69 -4.37
C VAL A 33 -3.09 -9.26 -5.74
N TYR A 34 -2.19 -10.21 -5.82
CA TYR A 34 -1.87 -10.85 -7.08
C TYR A 34 -1.70 -12.35 -6.95
N CYS A 35 -1.84 -13.02 -8.09
CA CYS A 35 -1.47 -14.40 -8.27
C CYS A 35 -0.04 -14.49 -8.78
N ASP A 36 0.83 -15.08 -7.96
CA ASP A 36 2.18 -15.48 -8.32
C ASP A 36 2.10 -16.72 -9.22
N THR A 37 2.01 -16.46 -10.52
CA THR A 37 1.88 -17.48 -11.57
C THR A 37 3.14 -18.28 -11.79
N CYS A 38 4.30 -17.80 -11.33
CA CYS A 38 5.60 -18.45 -11.49
C CYS A 38 6.20 -18.98 -10.20
N ARG A 39 5.55 -18.73 -9.05
CA ARG A 39 6.00 -19.14 -7.70
C ARG A 39 7.39 -18.59 -7.37
N CYS A 40 7.78 -17.47 -7.98
CA CYS A 40 9.06 -16.78 -7.72
C CYS A 40 8.94 -15.72 -6.62
N GLY A 41 7.70 -15.42 -6.23
CA GLY A 41 7.37 -14.59 -5.10
C GLY A 41 7.19 -13.12 -5.43
N TYR A 42 7.60 -12.61 -6.58
CA TYR A 42 7.43 -11.20 -6.92
C TYR A 42 6.50 -11.02 -8.13
N GLU A 43 6.04 -9.79 -8.33
CA GLU A 43 5.21 -9.46 -9.49
C GLU A 43 6.04 -9.54 -10.78
N THR A 44 5.47 -10.19 -11.78
CA THR A 44 6.05 -10.37 -13.12
C THR A 44 5.05 -9.98 -14.21
N SER A 45 5.50 -9.90 -15.46
CA SER A 45 4.61 -9.69 -16.62
C SER A 45 3.50 -10.74 -16.77
N ALA A 46 3.67 -11.93 -16.18
CA ALA A 46 2.67 -13.00 -16.17
C ALA A 46 1.72 -12.95 -14.95
N THR A 47 1.83 -11.94 -14.10
CA THR A 47 1.03 -11.80 -12.88
C THR A 47 -0.41 -11.41 -13.17
N LYS A 48 -1.35 -11.96 -12.40
CA LYS A 48 -2.78 -11.62 -12.48
C LYS A 48 -3.23 -10.98 -11.18
N TYR A 49 -3.77 -9.77 -11.25
CA TYR A 49 -4.31 -9.08 -10.08
C TYR A 49 -5.64 -9.67 -9.63
N LEU A 50 -5.81 -9.74 -8.31
CA LEU A 50 -6.97 -10.25 -7.61
C LEU A 50 -7.64 -9.09 -6.84
N ALA A 51 -8.97 -9.05 -6.85
CA ALA A 51 -9.72 -7.97 -6.22
C ALA A 51 -10.01 -8.20 -4.71
N VAL A 52 -9.75 -9.40 -4.17
CA VAL A 52 -10.15 -9.79 -2.81
C VAL A 52 -9.00 -10.39 -2.03
N LEU A 53 -8.68 -9.77 -0.88
CA LEU A 53 -7.63 -10.20 0.06
C LEU A 53 -7.98 -11.46 0.85
N VAL A 54 -9.27 -11.69 1.10
CA VAL A 54 -9.72 -12.77 1.98
C VAL A 54 -9.67 -14.13 1.28
N LYS A 55 -10.00 -14.16 0.00
CA LYS A 55 -10.05 -15.38 -0.80
C LYS A 55 -9.74 -15.03 -2.26
N SER A 56 -8.85 -15.82 -2.85
CA SER A 56 -8.65 -15.73 -4.29
C SER A 56 -9.92 -16.16 -5.04
N PRO A 57 -10.40 -15.36 -6.02
CA PRO A 57 -11.45 -15.79 -6.93
C PRO A 57 -11.01 -16.95 -7.84
N ASP A 58 -9.70 -17.21 -7.95
CA ASP A 58 -9.13 -18.26 -8.78
C ASP A 58 -8.80 -19.50 -7.92
N PRO A 59 -9.48 -20.65 -8.14
CA PRO A 59 -9.23 -21.86 -7.36
C PRO A 59 -7.80 -22.40 -7.57
N GLU A 60 -7.21 -22.15 -8.74
CA GLU A 60 -5.84 -22.55 -9.06
C GLU A 60 -4.78 -21.67 -8.41
N CYS A 61 -5.19 -20.59 -7.74
CA CYS A 61 -4.29 -19.62 -7.12
C CYS A 61 -4.82 -19.17 -5.75
N SER A 62 -4.99 -20.13 -4.85
CA SER A 62 -5.67 -19.93 -3.56
C SER A 62 -4.79 -20.14 -2.33
N VAL A 63 -3.55 -20.59 -2.50
CA VAL A 63 -2.60 -20.81 -1.41
C VAL A 63 -1.85 -19.50 -1.09
N PRO A 64 -1.97 -18.90 0.11
CA PRO A 64 -1.23 -17.69 0.44
C PRO A 64 0.28 -17.89 0.33
N ASN A 65 0.99 -16.92 -0.25
CA ASN A 65 2.45 -16.96 -0.35
C ASN A 65 3.06 -16.57 1.01
N ALA A 66 3.75 -17.51 1.65
CA ALA A 66 4.34 -17.31 2.97
C ALA A 66 5.30 -16.12 2.98
N GLY A 67 5.08 -15.15 3.88
CA GLY A 67 5.89 -13.93 3.97
C GLY A 67 5.39 -12.79 3.08
N ARG A 68 4.47 -13.07 2.15
CA ARG A 68 3.72 -12.08 1.34
C ARG A 68 2.21 -12.23 1.53
N ASP A 69 1.81 -12.83 2.64
CA ASP A 69 0.44 -13.02 3.10
C ASP A 69 -0.06 -11.85 3.98
N ARG A 70 0.85 -10.95 4.38
CA ARG A 70 0.56 -9.75 5.19
C ARG A 70 1.50 -8.60 4.87
N ALA A 71 1.01 -7.37 5.01
CA ALA A 71 1.79 -6.15 4.89
C ALA A 71 1.59 -5.27 6.12
N ARG A 72 2.68 -4.70 6.64
CA ARG A 72 2.62 -3.73 7.73
C ARG A 72 2.43 -2.34 7.15
N VAL A 73 1.47 -1.60 7.69
CA VAL A 73 1.19 -0.23 7.25
C VAL A 73 1.08 0.70 8.44
N ILE A 74 1.66 1.89 8.30
CA ILE A 74 1.70 2.91 9.35
C ILE A 74 0.41 3.74 9.31
N LEU A 75 -0.50 3.47 10.24
CA LEU A 75 -1.77 4.19 10.39
C LEU A 75 -1.65 5.35 11.40
N THR A 76 -0.69 6.24 11.19
CA THR A 76 -0.55 7.48 12.00
C THR A 76 -0.51 8.73 11.12
N ARG A 77 -0.95 9.85 11.72
CA ARG A 77 -0.83 11.21 11.18
C ARG A 77 0.42 11.95 11.73
N ASN A 78 1.06 11.40 12.77
CA ASN A 78 2.20 12.01 13.47
C ASN A 78 3.54 11.63 12.82
N ASN A 79 3.61 11.64 11.49
CA ASN A 79 4.78 11.23 10.73
C ASN A 79 5.11 12.17 9.55
N GLY A 80 4.53 13.39 9.55
CA GLY A 80 4.81 14.40 8.53
C GLY A 80 4.20 14.13 7.16
N MET A 81 3.42 13.06 6.97
CA MET A 81 2.70 12.83 5.71
C MET A 81 1.47 13.73 5.60
N ASN A 82 1.38 14.47 4.50
CA ASN A 82 0.25 15.35 4.17
C ASN A 82 -0.94 14.60 3.53
N SER A 83 -0.71 13.38 3.03
CA SER A 83 -1.73 12.55 2.38
C SER A 83 -2.45 11.67 3.40
N ASN A 84 -3.73 11.38 3.13
CA ASN A 84 -4.52 10.39 3.86
C ASN A 84 -4.34 8.97 3.30
N ALA A 85 -3.77 8.83 2.09
CA ALA A 85 -3.52 7.53 1.49
C ALA A 85 -2.32 6.84 2.16
N ARG A 86 -2.43 5.52 2.37
CA ARG A 86 -1.38 4.64 2.84
C ARG A 86 -1.31 3.46 1.87
N PHE A 87 -0.11 3.13 1.42
CA PHE A 87 0.09 2.05 0.46
C PHE A 87 0.64 0.81 1.19
N ALA A 88 -0.03 -0.31 1.01
CA ALA A 88 0.42 -1.62 1.46
C ALA A 88 1.31 -2.26 0.39
N ASN A 89 2.29 -3.05 0.82
CA ASN A 89 3.00 -3.94 -0.10
C ASN A 89 2.02 -4.93 -0.73
N ALA A 90 2.27 -5.28 -1.99
CA ALA A 90 1.44 -6.23 -2.70
C ALA A 90 1.49 -7.62 -2.04
N LEU A 91 0.31 -8.23 -1.92
CA LEU A 91 0.12 -9.54 -1.29
C LEU A 91 -0.12 -10.61 -2.35
N GLY A 92 0.42 -11.81 -2.13
CA GLY A 92 0.49 -12.84 -3.15
C GLY A 92 -0.21 -14.14 -2.76
N PHE A 93 -0.93 -14.73 -3.70
CA PHE A 93 -1.29 -16.16 -3.68
C PHE A 93 -0.39 -16.93 -4.65
N LEU A 94 -0.09 -18.18 -4.35
CA LEU A 94 0.67 -19.08 -5.21
C LEU A 94 -0.27 -19.80 -6.16
N LYS A 95 0.09 -19.84 -7.44
CA LYS A 95 -0.54 -20.76 -8.39
C LYS A 95 -0.13 -22.20 -8.08
N ASN A 96 -1.05 -23.15 -8.19
CA ASN A 96 -0.79 -24.56 -7.97
C ASN A 96 0.35 -25.07 -8.86
N THR A 97 0.26 -24.78 -10.16
CA THR A 97 1.23 -25.16 -11.18
C THR A 97 1.77 -23.91 -11.90
N PRO A 98 3.11 -23.71 -11.95
CA PRO A 98 3.70 -22.60 -12.69
C PRO A 98 3.31 -22.59 -14.17
N LEU A 99 3.21 -21.41 -14.76
CA LEU A 99 2.97 -21.30 -16.20
C LEU A 99 4.18 -21.80 -17.00
N ALA A 100 3.91 -22.42 -18.16
CA ALA A 100 4.96 -22.91 -19.06
C ALA A 100 5.87 -21.78 -19.60
N SER A 101 5.38 -20.54 -19.62
CA SER A 101 6.13 -19.34 -20.03
C SER A 101 7.03 -18.76 -18.92
N CYS A 102 6.98 -19.29 -17.70
CA CYS A 102 7.76 -18.77 -16.59
C CYS A 102 9.28 -18.79 -16.81
N PRO A 103 9.90 -19.77 -17.50
CA PRO A 103 11.33 -19.72 -17.78
C PRO A 103 11.73 -18.47 -18.57
N GLN A 104 10.96 -18.09 -19.60
CA GLN A 104 11.22 -16.89 -20.40
C GLN A 104 10.97 -15.61 -19.61
N VAL A 105 9.95 -15.61 -18.75
CA VAL A 105 9.66 -14.46 -17.87
C VAL A 105 10.79 -14.27 -16.86
N LEU A 106 11.26 -15.33 -16.21
CA LEU A 106 12.29 -15.25 -15.19
C LEU A 106 13.66 -14.88 -15.77
N GLN A 107 13.96 -15.27 -17.02
CA GLN A 107 15.16 -14.80 -17.74
C GLN A 107 15.24 -13.27 -17.83
N GLN A 108 14.11 -12.56 -17.88
CA GLN A 108 14.10 -11.09 -17.91
C GLN A 108 14.55 -10.45 -16.59
N TYR A 109 14.47 -11.20 -15.49
CA TYR A 109 14.84 -10.75 -14.15
C TYR A 109 16.15 -11.35 -13.65
N GLN A 110 16.82 -12.17 -14.47
CA GLN A 110 18.19 -12.58 -14.19
C GLN A 110 19.07 -11.35 -14.41
N GLU A 111 19.49 -10.72 -13.32
CA GLU A 111 20.58 -9.76 -13.36
C GLU A 111 21.81 -10.52 -13.89
N ALA A 112 22.41 -10.01 -14.97
CA ALA A 112 23.72 -10.51 -15.36
C ALA A 112 24.67 -10.18 -14.20
N GLU A 113 25.22 -11.21 -13.57
CA GLU A 113 26.31 -11.04 -12.62
C GLU A 113 27.53 -10.56 -13.41
N ASP A 114 27.69 -9.23 -13.53
CA ASP A 114 28.91 -8.57 -14.00
C ASP A 114 29.91 -8.37 -12.84
#